data_AF-A0A1V3XY87-F1
#
_entry.id   AF-A0A1V3XY87-F1
#
_cell.length_a   1.000
_cell.length_b   1.000
_cell.length_c   1.000
_cell.angle_alpha   90.00
_cell.angle_beta   90.00
_cell.angle_gamma   90.00
#
_symmetry.space_group_name_H-M   'P 1'
#
loop_
_entity.id
_entity.type
_entity.pdbx_description
1 polymer ?
#
loop_
_entity_poly.entity_id
_entity_poly.type
_entity_poly.pdbx_seq_one_letter_code
_entity_poly.pdbx_strand_id
1 'polypeptide(L)' 'MGGALLGVLFVLTTTLGDLVESQVKRDLGIKDMGRLLPGHGGLMDRLDGVLPSAVAAWIVLTLLP' A
#
# COMPACT_ATOMS: atom_id res chain seq x y z
N MET A 1 19.36 14.68 -2.99
CA MET A 1 19.57 13.40 -2.28
C MET A 1 18.29 12.88 -1.58
N GLY A 2 17.37 13.73 -1.11
CA GLY A 2 16.11 13.28 -0.50
C GLY A 2 15.19 12.41 -1.38
N GLY A 3 15.20 12.63 -2.70
CA GLY A 3 14.41 11.82 -3.65
C GLY A 3 14.77 10.33 -3.70
N ALA A 4 16.06 9.98 -3.50
CA ALA A 4 16.47 8.57 -3.46
C ALA A 4 15.98 7.86 -2.19
N LEU A 5 16.01 8.57 -1.05
CA LEU A 5 15.48 8.11 0.23
C LEU A 5 13.97 7.86 0.15
N LEU A 6 13.24 8.81 -0.46
CA LEU A 6 11.81 8.64 -0.78
C LEU A 6 11.57 7.41 -1.64
N GLY A 7 12.30 7.26 -2.75
CA GLY A 7 12.13 6.12 -3.67
C GLY A 7 12.33 4.77 -2.97
N VAL A 8 13.35 4.64 -2.12
CA VAL A 8 13.57 3.41 -1.33
C VAL A 8 12.44 3.17 -0.35
N LEU A 9 12.00 4.21 0.38
CA LEU A 9 10.90 4.06 1.33
C LEU A 9 9.60 3.62 0.63
N PHE A 10 9.29 4.21 -0.52
CA PHE A 10 8.12 3.87 -1.33
C PHE A 10 8.10 2.40 -1.77
N VAL A 11 9.24 1.87 -2.24
CA VAL A 11 9.33 0.46 -2.64
C VAL A 11 9.05 -0.46 -1.45
N LEU A 12 9.61 -0.14 -0.28
CA LEU A 12 9.41 -0.92 0.94
C LEU A 12 7.95 -0.87 1.40
N THR A 13 7.36 0.33 1.49
CA THR A 13 5.99 0.48 1.98
C THR A 13 4.94 -0.08 1.02
N THR A 14 5.15 0.05 -0.29
CA THR A 14 4.24 -0.53 -1.31
C THR A 14 4.25 -2.06 -1.21
N THR A 15 5.43 -2.66 -1.13
CA THR A 15 5.58 -4.12 -1.04
C THR A 15 5.03 -4.66 0.27
N LEU A 16 5.30 -3.99 1.39
CA LEU A 16 4.77 -4.39 2.69
C LEU A 16 3.24 -4.25 2.74
N GLY A 17 2.68 -3.22 2.12
CA GLY A 17 1.24 -3.02 2.02
C GLY A 17 0.51 -4.19 1.36
N ASP A 18 0.97 -4.59 0.18
CA ASP A 18 0.43 -5.73 -0.58
C ASP A 18 0.54 -7.06 0.20
N LEU A 19 1.65 -7.26 0.92
CA LEU A 19 1.82 -8.43 1.78
C LEU A 19 0.88 -8.43 2.98
N VAL A 20 0.70 -7.29 3.65
CA VAL A 20 -0.24 -7.16 4.76
C VAL A 20 -1.67 -7.42 4.29
N GLU A 21 -2.08 -6.84 3.16
CA GLU A 21 -3.40 -7.14 2.60
C GLU A 21 -3.55 -8.63 2.29
N SER A 22 -2.54 -9.24 1.69
CA SER A 22 -2.53 -10.67 1.39
C SER A 22 -2.66 -11.55 2.64
N GLN A 23 -2.06 -11.17 3.77
CA GLN A 23 -2.25 -11.88 5.05
C GLN A 23 -3.67 -11.69 5.58
N VAL A 24 -4.20 -10.47 5.58
CA VAL A 24 -5.57 -10.19 6.04
C VAL A 24 -6.61 -10.96 5.21
N LYS A 25 -6.40 -11.06 3.89
CA LYS A 25 -7.23 -11.87 2.99
C LYS A 25 -7.24 -13.35 3.40
N ARG A 26 -6.07 -13.91 3.77
CA ARG A 26 -5.95 -15.30 4.24
C ARG A 26 -6.64 -15.52 5.58
N ASP A 27 -6.47 -14.60 6.52
CA ASP A 27 -7.09 -14.69 7.84
C ASP A 27 -8.62 -14.63 7.77
N LEU A 28 -9.15 -13.84 6.83
CA LEU A 28 -10.58 -13.74 6.57
C LEU A 28 -11.14 -14.86 5.67
N GLY A 29 -10.27 -15.68 5.07
CA GLY A 29 -10.66 -16.72 4.10
C GLY A 29 -11.29 -16.17 2.81
N ILE A 30 -11.10 -14.88 2.54
CA ILE A 30 -11.63 -14.20 1.35
C ILE A 30 -10.51 -13.97 0.33
N LYS A 31 -10.87 -14.04 -0.95
CA LYS A 31 -9.90 -13.79 -2.03
C LYS A 31 -9.80 -12.31 -2.39
N ASP A 32 -10.92 -11.59 -2.36
CA ASP A 32 -10.99 -10.16 -2.70
C ASP A 32 -11.70 -9.42 -1.56
N MET A 33 -11.17 -8.28 -1.12
CA MET A 33 -11.73 -7.45 -0.03
C MET A 33 -13.05 -6.77 -0.39
N GLY A 34 -13.49 -6.85 -1.65
CA GLY A 34 -14.77 -6.29 -2.10
C GLY A 34 -15.01 -6.49 -3.59
N ARG A 35 -16.19 -6.06 -4.06
CA ARG A 35 -16.60 -6.11 -5.48
C ARG A 35 -17.07 -4.75 -6.02
N LEU A 36 -16.53 -3.67 -5.46
CA LEU A 36 -17.03 -2.32 -5.73
C LEU A 36 -16.98 -1.94 -7.22
N LEU A 37 -16.01 -2.49 -7.97
CA LEU A 37 -15.93 -2.38 -9.42
C LEU A 37 -16.18 -3.76 -10.06
N PRO A 38 -17.34 -3.98 -10.70
CA PRO A 38 -17.64 -5.25 -11.36
C PRO A 38 -16.58 -5.57 -12.43
N GLY A 39 -15.90 -6.71 -12.28
CA GLY A 39 -14.87 -7.20 -13.21
C GLY A 39 -13.43 -6.72 -12.96
N HIS A 40 -13.16 -5.89 -11.93
CA HIS A 40 -11.84 -5.26 -11.73
C HIS A 40 -11.09 -5.66 -10.44
N GLY A 41 -11.60 -6.64 -9.68
CA GLY A 41 -11.04 -7.06 -8.39
C GLY A 41 -11.53 -6.20 -7.22
N GLY A 42 -10.89 -6.34 -6.05
CA GLY A 42 -11.15 -5.51 -4.89
C GLY A 42 -10.60 -4.10 -5.05
N LEU A 43 -11.33 -3.08 -4.56
CA LEU A 43 -10.79 -1.73 -4.48
C LEU A 43 -9.56 -1.69 -3.55
N MET A 44 -9.57 -2.51 -2.49
CA MET A 44 -8.48 -2.56 -1.52
C MET A 44 -7.17 -3.03 -2.16
N ASP A 45 -7.22 -4.00 -3.08
CA ASP A 45 -6.05 -4.52 -3.83
C ASP A 45 -5.32 -3.44 -4.65
N ARG A 46 -5.92 -2.24 -4.80
CA ARG A 46 -5.28 -1.10 -5.47
C ARG A 46 -4.78 -0.04 -4.49
N LEU A 47 -5.26 -0.07 -3.27
CA LEU A 47 -4.98 0.90 -2.22
C LEU A 47 -3.98 0.37 -1.19
N ASP A 48 -3.83 -0.94 -1.05
CA ASP A 48 -2.88 -1.57 -0.12
C ASP A 48 -1.44 -1.10 -0.27
N GLY A 49 -0.94 -0.91 -1.48
CA GLY A 49 0.40 -0.37 -1.72
C GLY A 49 0.45 1.16 -1.60
N VAL A 50 -0.64 1.85 -1.94
CA VAL A 50 -0.71 3.32 -2.02
C VAL A 50 -0.88 3.94 -0.63
N LEU A 51 -1.72 3.37 0.24
CA LEU A 51 -2.00 3.88 1.58
C LEU A 51 -0.74 3.95 2.47
N PRO A 52 0.03 2.86 2.68
CA PRO A 52 1.26 2.92 3.48
C PRO A 52 2.33 3.79 2.81
N SER A 53 2.38 3.82 1.49
CA SER A 53 3.30 4.68 0.74
C SER A 53 2.96 6.17 0.84
N ALA A 54 1.68 6.53 0.88
CA ALA A 54 1.23 7.90 1.11
C ALA A 54 1.60 8.37 2.53
N VAL A 55 1.46 7.51 3.54
CA VAL A 55 1.90 7.80 4.91
C VAL A 55 3.43 7.98 4.96
N ALA A 56 4.18 7.10 4.32
CA ALA A 56 5.64 7.24 4.20
C ALA A 56 6.06 8.54 3.51
N ALA A 57 5.39 8.89 2.41
CA ALA A 57 5.64 10.15 1.69
C ALA A 57 5.38 11.36 2.57
N TRP A 58 4.25 11.36 3.29
CA TRP A 58 3.90 12.44 4.20
C TRP A 58 4.92 12.59 5.33
N ILE A 59 5.36 11.49 5.95
CA ILE A 59 6.39 11.51 7.00
C ILE A 59 7.68 12.10 6.46
N VAL A 60 8.15 11.64 5.29
CA VAL A 60 9.42 12.12 4.73
C VAL A 60 9.32 13.59 4.29
N LEU A 61 8.23 14.01 3.65
CA LEU A 61 8.05 15.41 3.23
C LEU A 61 7.85 16.38 4.40
N THR A 62 7.37 15.89 5.55
CA THR A 62 7.15 16.74 6.73
C THR A 62 8.39 16.80 7.63
N LEU A 63 9.16 15.71 7.72
CA LEU A 63 10.36 15.62 8.58
C LEU A 63 11.65 15.99 7.86
N LEU A 64 11.69 15.89 6.53
CA LEU A 64 12.82 16.32 5.71
C LEU A 64 12.50 17.73 5.16
N PRO A 65 13.19 18.79 5.63
CA PRO A 65 12.94 20.16 5.18
C PRO A 65 13.30 20.41 3.71
#